data_AF-A0A9D8FGC0-F1
#
_entry.id   AF-A0A9D8FGC0-F1
#
_cell.length_a   1.000
_cell.length_b   1.000
_cell.length_c   1.000
_cell.angle_alpha   90.00
_cell.angle_beta   90.00
_cell.angle_gamma   90.00
#
_symmetry.space_group_name_H-M   'P 1'
#
loop_
_entity.id
_entity.type
_entity.pdbx_description
1 polymer ?
#
loop_
_entity_poly.entity_id
_entity_poly.type
_entity_poly.pdbx_seq_one_letter_code
_entity_poly.pdbx_strand_id
1 'polypeptide(L)'
;MKTWPIYLSLTIVFFLSIVAASLAPVTEFISGMITMPGIGALIGALFQISRDSAAFEKQKYLQTDQQVFSLGASSYMSTVAFDKHVLFCETYMSEVHETIGVLFSEGPTEKTMGCAQKLFALKREYAAWIPKPVSLELEPFENAINEIGVNTKLVSALGEERGEARNKAIDESYNVFANVMGMERSYKNGPIHKEEIAVENIKESVRGILGINELFEIRNFILKRSAQFVRNSPNE
;
A
#
# COMPACT_ATOMS: atom_id res chain seq x y z
N MET A 1 0.51 -34.83 -3.09
CA MET A 1 -0.37 -35.97 -3.51
C MET A 1 0.51 -37.10 -4.01
N LYS A 2 0.27 -38.34 -3.57
CA LYS A 2 1.07 -39.52 -3.93
C LYS A 2 0.65 -39.96 -5.34
N THR A 3 1.30 -39.43 -6.39
CA THR A 3 1.02 -39.72 -7.82
C THR A 3 1.67 -41.02 -8.32
N TRP A 4 2.56 -41.58 -7.51
CA TRP A 4 3.22 -42.88 -7.69
C TRP A 4 2.32 -44.05 -8.15
N PRO A 5 1.13 -44.31 -7.56
CA PRO A 5 0.31 -45.45 -7.99
C PRO A 5 -0.28 -45.31 -9.40
N ILE A 6 -0.47 -44.08 -9.89
CA ILE A 6 -1.06 -43.83 -11.22
C ILE A 6 -0.01 -44.04 -12.32
N TYR A 7 1.23 -43.60 -12.10
CA TYR A 7 2.34 -43.90 -13.02
C TYR A 7 2.59 -45.41 -13.10
N LEU A 8 2.56 -46.10 -11.95
CA LEU A 8 2.78 -47.54 -11.86
C LEU A 8 1.69 -48.33 -12.61
N SER A 9 0.42 -47.92 -12.52
CA SER A 9 -0.66 -48.57 -13.26
C SER A 9 -0.55 -48.37 -14.78
N LEU A 10 -0.20 -47.16 -15.25
CA LEU A 10 0.00 -46.88 -16.68
C LEU A 10 1.18 -47.66 -17.26
N THR A 11 2.29 -47.79 -16.52
CA THR A 11 3.44 -48.60 -16.93
C THR A 11 3.08 -50.08 -17.03
N ILE A 12 2.32 -50.63 -16.07
CA ILE A 12 1.87 -52.04 -16.11
C ILE A 12 0.99 -52.29 -17.35
N VAL A 13 0.04 -51.40 -17.64
CA VAL A 13 -0.86 -51.53 -18.81
C VAL A 13 -0.06 -51.51 -20.12
N PHE A 14 0.95 -50.65 -20.22
CA PHE A 14 1.82 -50.57 -21.39
C PHE A 14 2.62 -51.86 -21.63
N PHE A 15 3.29 -52.39 -20.59
CA PHE A 15 4.07 -53.62 -20.70
C PHE A 15 3.19 -54.85 -20.99
N LEU A 16 2.02 -54.96 -20.36
CA LEU A 16 1.06 -56.05 -20.64
C LEU A 16 0.56 -56.01 -22.09
N SER A 17 0.32 -54.82 -22.64
CA SER A 17 -0.11 -54.66 -24.04
C SER A 17 0.97 -55.10 -25.03
N ILE A 18 2.25 -54.80 -24.77
CA ILE A 18 3.39 -55.23 -25.62
C ILE A 18 3.60 -56.74 -25.54
N VAL A 19 3.57 -57.31 -24.34
CA VAL A 19 3.76 -58.77 -24.13
C VAL A 19 2.62 -59.56 -24.75
N ALA A 20 1.38 -59.08 -24.65
CA ALA A 20 0.23 -59.71 -25.30
C ALA A 20 0.32 -59.67 -26.84
N ALA A 21 0.85 -58.57 -27.40
CA ALA A 21 1.02 -58.43 -28.85
C ALA A 21 2.15 -59.30 -29.42
N SER A 22 3.20 -59.60 -28.66
CA SER A 22 4.35 -60.39 -29.14
C SER A 22 4.17 -61.91 -29.06
N LEU A 23 3.33 -62.40 -28.14
CA LEU A 23 3.09 -63.83 -27.92
C LEU A 23 1.88 -64.38 -28.71
N ALA A 24 0.99 -63.52 -29.21
CA ALA A 24 -0.24 -63.96 -29.88
C ALA A 24 -0.05 -64.01 -31.42
N PRO A 25 -0.16 -65.19 -32.07
CA PRO A 25 -0.20 -65.30 -33.53
C PRO A 25 -1.61 -64.98 -34.03
N VAL A 26 -1.92 -63.69 -34.24
CA VAL A 26 -3.25 -63.20 -34.62
C VAL A 26 -3.25 -62.41 -35.94
N THR A 27 -4.39 -62.43 -36.64
CA THR A 27 -4.66 -61.64 -37.85
C THR A 27 -4.52 -60.13 -37.60
N GLU A 28 -4.14 -59.36 -38.63
CA GLU A 28 -3.79 -57.92 -38.54
C GLU A 28 -4.82 -57.06 -37.77
N PHE A 29 -6.12 -57.37 -37.92
CA PHE A 29 -7.20 -56.65 -37.25
C PHE A 29 -7.22 -56.84 -35.71
N ILE A 30 -6.92 -58.04 -35.21
CA ILE A 30 -6.94 -58.34 -33.78
C ILE A 30 -5.68 -57.78 -33.09
N SER A 31 -4.55 -57.76 -33.80
CA SER A 31 -3.31 -57.11 -33.33
C SER A 31 -3.50 -55.61 -33.05
N GLY A 32 -4.30 -54.91 -33.86
CA GLY A 32 -4.67 -53.51 -33.62
C GLY A 32 -5.49 -53.28 -32.35
N MET A 33 -6.37 -54.22 -31.98
CA MET A 33 -7.16 -54.11 -30.73
C MET A 33 -6.33 -54.40 -29.47
N ILE A 34 -5.32 -55.26 -29.57
CA ILE A 34 -4.42 -55.60 -28.44
C ILE A 34 -3.45 -54.45 -28.11
N THR A 35 -3.10 -53.63 -29.10
CA THR A 35 -2.15 -52.51 -28.96
C THR A 35 -2.79 -51.18 -28.54
N MET A 36 -4.11 -51.01 -28.74
CA MET A 36 -4.87 -49.81 -28.33
C MET A 36 -4.71 -49.42 -26.85
N PRO A 37 -4.81 -50.35 -25.88
CA PRO A 37 -4.58 -50.03 -24.46
C PRO A 37 -3.18 -49.47 -24.18
N GLY A 38 -2.15 -49.94 -24.89
CA GLY A 38 -0.78 -49.43 -24.78
C GLY A 38 -0.66 -47.98 -25.27
N ILE A 39 -1.30 -47.64 -26.39
CA ILE A 39 -1.36 -46.26 -26.91
C ILE A 39 -2.12 -45.35 -25.94
N GLY A 40 -3.24 -45.82 -25.40
CA GLY A 40 -4.01 -45.10 -24.38
C GLY A 40 -3.21 -44.83 -23.10
N ALA A 41 -2.41 -45.81 -22.66
CA ALA A 41 -1.51 -45.65 -21.51
C ALA A 41 -0.44 -44.58 -21.75
N LEU A 42 0.15 -44.53 -22.96
CA LEU A 42 1.12 -43.49 -23.33
C LEU A 42 0.51 -42.09 -23.37
N ILE A 43 -0.66 -41.93 -23.99
CA ILE A 43 -1.38 -40.65 -24.03
C ILE A 43 -1.77 -40.21 -22.62
N GLY A 44 -2.26 -41.13 -21.79
CA GLY A 44 -2.58 -40.88 -20.39
C GLY A 44 -1.37 -40.45 -19.57
N ALA A 45 -0.21 -41.10 -19.77
CA ALA A 45 1.03 -40.73 -19.11
C ALA A 45 1.51 -39.33 -19.52
N LEU A 46 1.45 -38.98 -20.81
CA LEU A 46 1.80 -37.64 -21.30
C LEU A 46 0.88 -36.56 -20.71
N PHE A 47 -0.42 -36.82 -20.65
CA PHE A 47 -1.38 -35.89 -20.03
C PHE A 47 -1.09 -35.70 -18.54
N GLN A 48 -0.78 -36.78 -17.83
CA GLN A 48 -0.48 -36.71 -16.40
C GLN A 48 0.83 -35.95 -16.14
N ILE A 49 1.87 -36.17 -16.93
CA ILE A 49 3.14 -35.43 -16.86
C ILE A 49 2.90 -33.93 -17.10
N SER A 50 2.10 -33.58 -18.11
CA SER A 50 1.74 -32.19 -18.40
C SER A 50 1.02 -31.52 -17.22
N ARG A 51 0.00 -32.20 -16.66
CA ARG A 51 -0.74 -31.71 -15.50
C ARG A 51 0.13 -31.55 -14.25
N ASP A 52 0.95 -32.55 -13.94
CA ASP A 52 1.82 -32.52 -12.78
C ASP A 52 2.91 -31.44 -12.94
N SER A 53 3.41 -31.22 -14.16
CA SER A 53 4.37 -30.13 -14.46
C SER A 53 3.72 -28.76 -14.27
N ALA A 54 2.49 -28.55 -14.76
CA ALA A 54 1.76 -27.30 -14.56
C ALA A 54 1.46 -27.03 -13.08
N ALA A 55 1.09 -28.07 -12.32
CA ALA A 55 0.86 -27.96 -10.88
C ALA A 55 2.15 -27.64 -10.12
N PHE A 56 3.26 -28.28 -10.48
CA PHE A 56 4.58 -28.03 -9.91
C PHE A 56 5.07 -26.61 -10.21
N GLU A 57 4.90 -26.14 -11.44
CA GLU A 57 5.27 -24.77 -11.83
C GLU A 57 4.47 -23.74 -11.04
N LYS A 58 3.15 -23.91 -10.95
CA LYS A 58 2.30 -23.05 -10.11
C LYS A 58 2.74 -23.05 -8.65
N GLN A 59 3.07 -24.21 -8.09
CA GLN A 59 3.53 -24.32 -6.71
C GLN A 59 4.89 -23.63 -6.52
N LYS A 60 5.80 -23.77 -7.49
CA LYS A 60 7.11 -23.09 -7.46
C LYS A 60 6.94 -21.57 -7.49
N TYR A 61 6.06 -21.03 -8.34
CA TYR A 61 5.75 -19.60 -8.36
C TYR A 61 5.20 -19.13 -7.01
N LEU A 62 4.16 -19.78 -6.49
CA LEU A 62 3.57 -19.43 -5.19
C LEU A 62 4.61 -19.47 -4.06
N GLN A 63 5.47 -20.49 -4.06
CA GLN A 63 6.51 -20.62 -3.04
C GLN A 63 7.61 -19.56 -3.19
N THR A 64 7.99 -19.23 -4.42
CA THR A 64 8.97 -18.16 -4.70
C THR A 64 8.41 -16.82 -4.26
N ASP A 65 7.16 -16.52 -4.61
CA ASP A 65 6.48 -15.28 -4.21
C ASP A 65 6.38 -15.18 -2.68
N GLN A 66 6.00 -16.27 -2.01
CA GLN A 66 5.98 -16.35 -0.56
C GLN A 66 7.36 -16.14 0.07
N GLN A 67 8.41 -16.73 -0.50
CA GLN A 67 9.78 -16.57 -0.02
C GLN A 67 10.30 -15.15 -0.24
N VAL A 68 10.08 -14.56 -1.40
CA VAL A 68 10.47 -13.17 -1.70
C VAL A 68 9.71 -12.21 -0.79
N PHE A 69 8.41 -12.42 -0.59
CA PHE A 69 7.62 -11.62 0.35
C PHE A 69 8.11 -11.80 1.79
N SER A 70 8.37 -13.03 2.22
CA SER A 70 8.91 -13.30 3.56
C SER A 70 10.27 -12.63 3.73
N LEU A 71 11.19 -12.76 2.77
CA LEU A 71 12.51 -12.14 2.84
C LEU A 71 12.41 -10.61 2.84
N GLY A 72 11.52 -10.06 2.02
CA GLY A 72 11.23 -8.63 1.98
C GLY A 72 10.62 -8.12 3.28
N ALA A 73 9.66 -8.82 3.87
CA ALA A 73 8.95 -8.40 5.08
C ALA A 73 9.72 -8.70 6.38
N SER A 74 10.53 -9.76 6.41
CA SER A 74 11.27 -10.20 7.60
C SER A 74 12.75 -9.84 7.58
N SER A 75 13.24 -9.16 6.55
CA SER A 75 14.61 -8.64 6.58
C SER A 75 14.73 -7.56 7.65
N TYR A 76 15.87 -7.53 8.33
CA TYR A 76 16.16 -6.53 9.35
C TYR A 76 16.00 -5.09 8.82
N MET A 77 16.43 -4.84 7.58
CA MET A 77 16.29 -3.53 6.95
C MET A 77 14.83 -3.14 6.72
N SER A 78 13.96 -4.10 6.42
CA SER A 78 12.53 -3.85 6.23
C SER A 78 11.84 -3.50 7.54
N THR A 79 12.10 -4.25 8.62
CA THR A 79 11.61 -3.91 9.96
C THR A 79 12.06 -2.49 10.35
N VAL A 80 13.34 -2.16 10.19
CA VAL A 80 13.87 -0.83 10.49
C VAL A 80 13.21 0.25 9.63
N ALA A 81 13.00 0.00 8.33
CA ALA A 81 12.34 0.95 7.44
C ALA A 81 10.89 1.21 7.87
N PHE A 82 10.13 0.17 8.23
CA PHE A 82 8.78 0.31 8.75
C PHE A 82 8.76 1.08 10.08
N ASP A 83 9.64 0.74 11.02
CA ASP A 83 9.73 1.43 12.31
C ASP A 83 10.08 2.91 12.14
N LYS A 84 11.01 3.23 11.23
CA LYS A 84 11.39 4.62 10.92
C LYS A 84 10.28 5.38 10.21
N HIS A 85 9.53 4.74 9.32
CA HIS A 85 8.36 5.35 8.68
C HIS A 85 7.25 5.62 9.70
N VAL A 86 6.98 4.69 10.63
CA VAL A 86 6.02 4.91 11.72
C VAL A 86 6.45 6.10 12.59
N LEU A 87 7.71 6.13 13.00
CA LEU A 87 8.25 7.23 13.82
C LEU A 87 8.16 8.58 13.09
N PHE A 88 8.46 8.60 11.79
CA PHE A 88 8.25 9.79 10.96
C PHE A 88 6.78 10.21 10.96
N CYS A 89 5.85 9.30 10.69
CA CYS A 89 4.42 9.60 10.67
C CYS A 89 3.93 10.18 12.00
N GLU A 90 4.33 9.60 13.14
CA GLU A 90 3.96 10.08 14.47
C GLU A 90 4.51 11.48 14.76
N THR A 91 5.82 11.68 14.53
CA THR A 91 6.47 12.96 14.79
C THR A 91 5.99 14.06 13.83
N TYR A 92 5.79 13.74 12.55
CA TYR A 92 5.25 14.65 11.56
C TYR A 92 3.81 15.05 11.88
N MET A 93 2.94 14.09 12.24
CA MET A 93 1.56 14.40 12.63
C MET A 93 1.48 15.21 13.92
N SER A 94 2.40 14.99 14.87
CA SER A 94 2.51 15.81 16.07
C SER A 94 2.84 17.27 15.71
N GLU A 95 3.82 17.49 14.83
CA GLU A 95 4.18 18.84 14.39
C GLU A 95 3.08 19.50 13.56
N VAL A 96 2.37 18.74 12.72
CA VAL A 96 1.18 19.21 12.00
C VAL A 96 0.12 19.67 12.99
N HIS A 97 -0.11 18.91 14.06
CA HIS A 97 -1.09 19.29 15.08
C HIS A 97 -0.69 20.57 15.82
N GLU A 98 0.59 20.71 16.19
CA GLU A 98 1.14 21.93 16.80
C GLU A 98 1.00 23.12 15.85
N THR A 99 1.37 22.95 14.58
CA THR A 99 1.28 23.98 13.54
C THR A 99 -0.14 24.48 13.36
N ILE A 100 -1.11 23.57 13.25
CA ILE A 100 -2.53 23.91 13.15
C ILE A 100 -2.99 24.64 14.43
N GLY A 101 -2.54 24.22 15.61
CA GLY A 101 -2.84 24.88 16.87
C GLY A 101 -2.33 26.33 16.92
N VAL A 102 -1.09 26.58 16.46
CA VAL A 102 -0.52 27.93 16.35
C VAL A 102 -1.32 28.77 15.35
N LEU A 103 -1.61 28.21 14.18
CA LEU A 103 -2.38 28.87 13.13
C LEU A 103 -3.80 29.27 13.57
N PHE A 104 -4.48 28.45 14.37
CA PHE A 104 -5.80 28.78 14.92
C PHE A 104 -5.75 29.78 16.07
N SER A 105 -4.76 29.65 16.96
CA SER A 105 -4.69 30.48 18.17
C SER A 105 -4.14 31.88 17.91
N GLU A 106 -3.13 31.99 17.04
CA GLU A 106 -2.43 33.24 16.79
C GLU A 106 -2.71 33.82 15.39
N GLY A 107 -3.27 33.02 14.48
CA GLY A 107 -3.47 33.41 13.08
C GLY A 107 -2.15 33.41 12.28
N PRO A 108 -2.12 34.07 11.11
CA PRO A 108 -0.93 34.15 10.28
C PRO A 108 0.18 34.99 10.94
N THR A 109 1.02 34.36 11.75
CA THR A 109 2.12 35.01 12.50
C THR A 109 3.50 34.60 12.00
N GLU A 110 4.55 35.32 12.41
CA GLU A 110 5.95 34.94 12.12
C GLU A 110 6.34 33.56 12.70
N LYS A 111 5.66 33.12 13.77
CA LYS A 111 5.89 31.79 14.36
C LYS A 111 5.55 30.65 13.40
N THR A 112 4.63 30.89 12.46
CA THR A 112 4.25 29.95 11.39
C THR A 112 5.45 29.56 10.53
N MET A 113 6.40 30.47 10.31
CA MET A 113 7.64 30.18 9.59
C MET A 113 8.50 29.14 10.34
N GLY A 114 8.52 29.21 11.68
CA GLY A 114 9.21 28.23 12.51
C GLY A 114 8.58 26.83 12.42
N CYS A 115 7.25 26.76 12.35
CA CYS A 115 6.52 25.50 12.12
C CYS A 115 6.88 24.86 10.78
N ALA A 116 6.89 25.62 9.68
CA ALA A 116 7.30 25.09 8.37
C ALA A 116 8.75 24.57 8.38
N GLN A 117 9.67 25.29 9.04
CA GLN A 117 11.07 24.86 9.16
C GLN A 117 11.21 23.54 9.91
N LYS A 118 10.43 23.32 10.97
CA LYS A 118 10.42 22.05 11.70
C LYS A 118 9.92 20.90 10.83
N LEU A 119 8.85 21.09 10.06
CA LEU A 119 8.34 20.09 9.11
C LEU A 119 9.39 19.71 8.06
N PHE A 120 10.07 20.71 7.47
CA PHE A 120 11.19 20.47 6.55
C PHE A 120 12.37 19.75 7.21
N ALA A 121 12.67 20.08 8.47
CA ALA A 121 13.74 19.42 9.23
C ALA A 121 13.43 17.93 9.44
N LEU A 122 12.18 17.59 9.78
CA LEU A 122 11.72 16.20 9.91
C LEU A 122 11.88 15.46 8.57
N LYS A 123 11.40 16.02 7.45
CA LYS A 123 11.60 15.40 6.13
C LYS A 123 13.07 15.13 5.81
N ARG A 124 13.96 16.05 6.16
CA ARG A 124 15.40 15.89 5.95
C ARG A 124 16.00 14.81 6.84
N GLU A 125 15.57 14.73 8.10
CA GLU A 125 16.03 13.71 9.05
C GLU A 125 15.65 12.30 8.60
N TYR A 126 14.42 12.14 8.10
CA TYR A 126 13.87 10.86 7.67
C TYR A 126 14.00 10.60 6.16
N ALA A 127 14.74 11.42 5.41
CA ALA A 127 14.83 11.37 3.95
C ALA A 127 15.26 10.01 3.37
N ALA A 128 16.05 9.22 4.12
CA ALA A 128 16.47 7.89 3.71
C ALA A 128 15.34 6.83 3.78
N TRP A 129 14.28 7.11 4.54
CA TRP A 129 13.22 6.16 4.89
C TRP A 129 11.86 6.54 4.32
N ILE A 130 11.71 7.76 3.79
CA ILE A 130 10.46 8.25 3.19
C ILE A 130 10.48 8.01 1.68
N PRO A 131 9.43 7.39 1.11
CA PRO A 131 9.28 7.30 -0.34
C PRO A 131 9.18 8.68 -0.99
N LYS A 132 9.84 8.85 -2.15
CA LYS A 132 9.77 10.09 -2.93
C LYS A 132 8.33 10.60 -3.18
N PRO A 133 7.33 9.75 -3.51
CA PRO A 133 5.94 10.21 -3.69
C PRO A 133 5.38 10.91 -2.45
N VAL A 134 5.55 10.31 -1.28
CA VAL A 134 5.10 10.89 0.01
C VAL A 134 5.76 12.24 0.25
N SER A 135 7.07 12.34 0.04
CA SER A 135 7.81 13.60 0.21
C SER A 135 7.27 14.72 -0.69
N LEU A 136 6.95 14.42 -1.95
CA LEU A 136 6.45 15.40 -2.92
C LEU A 136 5.02 15.83 -2.61
N GLU A 137 4.17 14.91 -2.17
CA GLU A 137 2.77 15.20 -1.84
C GLU A 137 2.63 16.06 -0.56
N LEU A 138 3.62 16.03 0.33
CA LEU A 138 3.68 16.90 1.51
C LEU A 138 4.12 18.35 1.19
N GLU A 139 4.83 18.58 0.07
CA GLU A 139 5.39 19.91 -0.25
C GLU A 139 4.35 21.03 -0.37
N PRO A 140 3.18 20.84 -1.01
CA PRO A 140 2.17 21.91 -1.10
C PRO A 140 1.71 22.40 0.27
N PHE A 141 1.55 21.49 1.23
CA PHE A 141 1.15 21.83 2.60
C PHE A 141 2.25 22.64 3.32
N GLU A 142 3.49 22.18 3.26
CA GLU A 142 4.63 22.84 3.91
C GLU A 142 4.93 24.21 3.28
N ASN A 143 4.86 24.29 1.94
CA ASN A 143 5.07 25.53 1.21
C ASN A 143 4.00 26.56 1.55
N ALA A 144 2.75 26.15 1.71
CA ALA A 144 1.69 27.07 2.09
C ALA A 144 1.87 27.63 3.52
N ILE A 145 2.31 26.80 4.47
CA ILE A 145 2.67 27.26 5.83
C ILE A 145 3.86 28.24 5.78
N ASN A 146 4.86 27.92 4.97
CA ASN A 146 6.02 28.79 4.79
C ASN A 146 5.64 30.13 4.14
N GLU A 147 4.76 30.12 3.13
CA GLU A 147 4.26 31.32 2.45
C GLU A 147 3.52 32.25 3.40
N ILE A 148 2.67 31.71 4.28
CA ILE A 148 2.02 32.48 5.36
C ILE A 148 3.08 33.18 6.23
N GLY A 149 4.11 32.44 6.67
CA GLY A 149 5.18 32.98 7.50
C GLY A 149 6.01 34.07 6.80
N VAL A 150 6.35 33.86 5.52
CA VAL A 150 7.10 34.82 4.70
C VAL A 150 6.30 36.10 4.50
N ASN A 151 5.02 35.99 4.15
CA ASN A 151 4.16 37.15 3.93
C ASN A 151 3.94 37.94 5.23
N THR A 152 3.77 37.27 6.36
CA THR A 152 3.67 37.97 7.65
C THR A 152 4.96 38.69 8.02
N LYS A 153 6.12 38.10 7.75
CA LYS A 153 7.41 38.77 7.96
C LYS A 153 7.63 39.93 7.00
N LEU A 154 7.12 39.81 5.77
CA LEU A 154 7.12 40.91 4.81
C LEU A 154 6.26 42.07 5.30
N VAL A 155 5.09 41.78 5.89
CA VAL A 155 4.20 42.79 6.50
C VAL A 155 4.86 43.51 7.68
N SER A 156 5.66 42.82 8.50
CA SER A 156 6.39 43.47 9.60
C SER A 156 7.59 44.30 9.10
N ALA A 157 8.21 43.90 8.00
CA ALA A 157 9.31 44.64 7.37
C ALA A 157 8.86 45.85 6.55
N LEU A 158 7.68 45.77 5.92
CA LEU A 158 7.05 46.87 5.19
C LEU A 158 6.33 47.77 6.20
N GLY A 159 7.01 48.83 6.66
CA GLY A 159 6.40 49.86 7.51
C GLY A 159 5.20 50.56 6.87
N GLU A 160 4.57 51.49 7.60
CA GLU A 160 3.33 52.19 7.19
C GLU A 160 3.47 52.96 5.86
N GLU A 161 4.69 53.35 5.47
CA GLU A 161 4.97 54.08 4.22
C GLU A 161 4.66 53.29 2.93
N ARG A 162 4.53 51.96 2.99
CA ARG A 162 4.20 51.10 1.85
C ARG A 162 2.87 50.38 2.03
N GLY A 163 1.83 51.13 2.41
CA GLY A 163 0.49 50.62 2.74
C GLY A 163 -0.13 49.67 1.71
N GLU A 164 -0.02 49.95 0.40
CA GLU A 164 -0.56 49.05 -0.63
C GLU A 164 0.13 47.68 -0.68
N ALA A 165 1.47 47.66 -0.65
CA ALA A 165 2.24 46.42 -0.67
C ALA A 165 2.04 45.60 0.62
N ARG A 166 1.88 46.29 1.75
CA ARG A 166 1.56 45.69 3.04
C ARG A 166 0.18 45.05 3.04
N ASN A 167 -0.85 45.75 2.56
CA ASN A 167 -2.21 45.21 2.48
C ASN A 167 -2.29 44.01 1.55
N LYS A 168 -1.60 44.04 0.41
CA LYS A 168 -1.50 42.90 -0.51
C LYS A 168 -0.90 41.67 0.16
N ALA A 169 0.18 41.82 0.92
CA ALA A 169 0.81 40.70 1.64
C ALA A 169 -0.07 40.15 2.78
N ILE A 170 -0.88 41.00 3.43
CA ILE A 170 -1.89 40.56 4.40
C ILE A 170 -2.95 39.72 3.69
N ASP A 171 -3.53 40.22 2.60
CA ASP A 171 -4.57 39.51 1.85
C ASP A 171 -4.08 38.17 1.31
N GLU A 172 -2.86 38.13 0.77
CA GLU A 172 -2.22 36.88 0.31
C GLU A 172 -2.02 35.89 1.46
N SER A 173 -1.51 36.34 2.62
CA SER A 173 -1.33 35.49 3.80
C SER A 173 -2.66 34.90 4.30
N TYR A 174 -3.72 35.71 4.39
CA TYR A 174 -5.05 35.26 4.80
C TYR A 174 -5.73 34.36 3.77
N ASN A 175 -5.51 34.58 2.47
CA ASN A 175 -6.03 33.70 1.41
C ASN A 175 -5.35 32.33 1.44
N VAL A 176 -4.02 32.28 1.57
CA VAL A 176 -3.28 31.02 1.71
C VAL A 176 -3.72 30.30 2.97
N PHE A 177 -3.88 31.01 4.09
CA PHE A 177 -4.46 30.45 5.31
C PHE A 177 -5.87 29.89 5.08
N ALA A 178 -6.77 30.65 4.45
CA ALA A 178 -8.12 30.17 4.16
C ALA A 178 -8.15 28.91 3.29
N ASN A 179 -7.21 28.79 2.36
CA ASN A 179 -7.06 27.63 1.47
C ASN A 179 -6.52 26.42 2.22
N VAL A 180 -5.44 26.58 3.00
CA VAL A 180 -4.84 25.52 3.81
C VAL A 180 -5.84 24.99 4.83
N MET A 181 -6.61 25.88 5.46
CA MET A 181 -7.59 25.51 6.47
C MET A 181 -8.90 24.96 5.88
N GLY A 182 -9.02 24.87 4.55
CA GLY A 182 -10.27 24.45 3.90
C GLY A 182 -11.45 25.38 4.16
N MET A 183 -11.19 26.61 4.61
CA MET A 183 -12.21 27.62 4.93
C MET A 183 -12.81 28.26 3.68
N GLU A 184 -12.09 28.26 2.56
CA GLU A 184 -12.57 28.79 1.27
C GLU A 184 -13.83 28.04 0.76
N ARG A 185 -13.91 26.71 0.97
CA ARG A 185 -15.07 25.88 0.60
C ARG A 185 -16.24 25.96 1.60
N SER A 186 -15.99 26.45 2.81
CA SER A 186 -16.98 26.49 3.91
C SER A 186 -17.86 27.74 3.94
N TYR A 187 -17.58 28.74 3.10
CA TYR A 187 -18.35 29.99 3.07
C TYR A 187 -19.76 29.87 2.48
N LYS A 188 -20.08 28.76 1.78
CA LYS A 188 -21.37 28.64 1.07
C LYS A 188 -22.47 27.86 1.79
N ASN A 189 -22.21 26.88 2.65
CA ASN A 189 -23.26 26.11 3.35
C ASN A 189 -22.68 25.26 4.52
N GLY A 190 -22.92 25.59 5.82
CA GLY A 190 -22.62 24.65 6.93
C GLY A 190 -22.51 25.23 8.36
N PRO A 191 -22.76 24.42 9.43
CA PRO A 191 -23.14 24.83 10.79
C PRO A 191 -21.97 25.26 11.72
N ILE A 192 -22.29 25.55 13.00
CA ILE A 192 -21.51 26.31 14.01
C ILE A 192 -20.17 25.68 14.46
N HIS A 193 -19.89 24.39 14.17
CA HIS A 193 -18.61 23.71 14.52
C HIS A 193 -17.60 23.70 13.35
N LYS A 194 -17.31 24.88 12.77
CA LYS A 194 -16.51 25.01 11.53
C LYS A 194 -15.01 24.75 11.70
N GLU A 195 -14.48 25.06 12.88
CA GLU A 195 -13.04 25.06 13.14
C GLU A 195 -12.52 23.65 13.40
N GLU A 196 -13.21 22.85 14.22
CA GLU A 196 -12.84 21.45 14.47
C GLU A 196 -12.92 20.58 13.21
N ILE A 197 -13.92 20.83 12.35
CA ILE A 197 -14.07 20.12 11.08
C ILE A 197 -12.93 20.49 10.11
N ALA A 198 -12.52 21.76 10.07
CA ALA A 198 -11.37 22.20 9.29
C ALA A 198 -10.05 21.56 9.77
N VAL A 199 -9.79 21.55 11.10
CA VAL A 199 -8.64 20.87 11.70
C VAL A 199 -8.57 19.41 11.27
N GLU A 200 -9.69 18.68 11.40
CA GLU A 200 -9.71 17.26 11.14
C GLU A 200 -9.56 16.94 9.66
N ASN A 201 -10.13 17.76 8.76
CA ASN A 201 -9.95 17.59 7.32
C ASN A 201 -8.49 17.73 6.88
N ILE A 202 -7.74 18.67 7.47
CA ILE A 202 -6.32 18.85 7.18
C ILE A 202 -5.54 17.64 7.69
N LYS A 203 -5.77 17.23 8.94
CA LYS A 203 -5.15 16.03 9.52
C LYS A 203 -5.43 14.81 8.67
N GLU A 204 -6.66 14.64 8.20
CA GLU A 204 -7.08 13.52 7.37
C GLU A 204 -6.39 13.53 6.01
N SER A 205 -6.24 14.70 5.39
CA SER A 205 -5.50 14.85 4.13
C SER A 205 -4.03 14.47 4.30
N VAL A 206 -3.39 14.92 5.38
CA VAL A 206 -1.99 14.56 5.69
C VAL A 206 -1.87 13.07 6.03
N ARG A 207 -2.80 12.48 6.78
CA ARG A 207 -2.83 11.03 7.05
C ARG A 207 -2.93 10.20 5.76
N GLY A 208 -3.72 10.67 4.80
CA GLY A 208 -3.82 10.06 3.48
C GLY A 208 -2.46 10.05 2.76
N ILE A 209 -1.77 11.20 2.72
CA ILE A 209 -0.44 11.31 2.09
C ILE A 209 0.59 10.38 2.77
N LEU A 210 0.53 10.27 4.10
CA LEU A 210 1.44 9.43 4.89
C LEU A 210 1.16 7.91 4.76
N GLY A 211 0.08 7.52 4.08
CA GLY A 211 -0.34 6.12 3.95
C GLY A 211 -0.99 5.54 5.21
N ILE A 212 -1.38 6.40 6.17
CA ILE A 212 -1.95 5.97 7.46
C ILE A 212 -3.37 5.41 7.27
N ASN A 213 -4.12 5.97 6.31
CA ASN A 213 -5.49 5.56 6.04
C ASN A 213 -5.55 4.14 5.48
N GLU A 214 -4.65 3.80 4.58
CA GLU A 214 -4.46 2.48 4.00
C GLU A 214 -4.12 1.45 5.08
N LEU A 215 -3.29 1.82 6.07
CA LEU A 215 -3.00 0.97 7.22
C LEU A 215 -4.26 0.70 8.06
N PHE A 216 -5.10 1.71 8.28
CA PHE A 216 -6.39 1.54 8.97
C PHE A 216 -7.36 0.66 8.17
N GLU A 217 -7.41 0.80 6.85
CA GLU A 217 -8.24 -0.05 5.98
C GLU A 217 -7.80 -1.51 6.06
N ILE A 218 -6.50 -1.79 5.94
CA ILE A 218 -5.93 -3.13 6.06
C ILE A 218 -6.25 -3.71 7.45
N ARG A 219 -6.06 -2.92 8.52
CA ARG A 219 -6.39 -3.34 9.89
C ARG A 219 -7.88 -3.68 10.02
N ASN A 220 -8.76 -2.83 9.50
CA ASN A 220 -10.21 -3.05 9.55
C ASN A 220 -10.63 -4.28 8.75
N PHE A 221 -10.02 -4.52 7.60
CA PHE A 221 -10.24 -5.74 6.81
C PHE A 221 -9.84 -7.00 7.59
N ILE A 222 -8.64 -6.99 8.21
CA ILE A 222 -8.16 -8.11 9.04
C ILE A 222 -9.11 -8.34 10.21
N LEU A 223 -9.50 -7.29 10.93
CA LEU A 223 -10.42 -7.40 12.08
C LEU A 223 -11.78 -7.97 11.68
N LYS A 224 -12.36 -7.50 10.57
CA LYS A 224 -13.63 -8.02 10.05
C LYS A 224 -13.53 -9.50 9.69
N ARG A 225 -12.46 -9.91 9.02
CA ARG A 225 -12.23 -11.30 8.62
C ARG A 225 -12.00 -12.20 9.83
N SER A 226 -11.20 -11.76 10.79
CA SER A 226 -10.97 -12.49 12.05
C SER A 226 -12.25 -12.63 12.87
N ALA A 227 -13.07 -11.58 12.95
CA ALA A 227 -14.38 -11.65 13.63
C ALA A 227 -15.34 -12.61 12.93
N GLN A 228 -15.36 -12.65 11.59
CA GLN A 228 -16.14 -13.63 10.83
C GLN A 228 -15.64 -15.05 11.05
N PHE A 229 -14.32 -15.26 11.09
CA PHE A 229 -13.73 -16.56 11.38
C PHE A 229 -14.17 -17.06 12.76
N VAL A 230 -14.02 -16.25 13.81
CA VAL A 230 -14.45 -16.60 15.18
C VAL A 230 -15.95 -16.89 15.26
N ARG A 231 -16.80 -16.15 14.53
CA ARG A 231 -18.25 -16.39 14.51
C ARG A 231 -18.66 -17.66 13.76
N ASN A 232 -17.87 -18.07 12.76
CA ASN A 232 -18.14 -19.24 11.93
C ASN A 232 -17.42 -20.50 12.44
N SER A 233 -16.43 -20.35 13.30
CA SER A 233 -15.87 -21.45 14.08
C SER A 233 -16.94 -21.88 15.09
N PRO A 234 -17.45 -23.12 15.01
CA PRO A 234 -18.32 -23.62 16.07
C PRO A 234 -17.49 -23.58 17.35
N ASN A 235 -18.06 -23.00 18.42
CA ASN A 235 -17.48 -23.07 19.75
C ASN A 235 -17.19 -24.55 20.04
N GLU A 236 -15.91 -24.94 20.11
CA GLU A 236 -15.49 -26.17 20.77
C GLU A 236 -15.71 -26.04 22.27
#